data_AF-A0A946H7B0-F1
#
_entry.id   AF-A0A946H7B0-F1
#
_cell.length_a   1.000
_cell.length_b   1.000
_cell.length_c   1.000
_cell.angle_alpha   90.00
_cell.angle_beta   90.00
_cell.angle_gamma   90.00
#
_symmetry.space_group_name_H-M   'P 1'
#
loop_
_entity.id
_entity.type
_entity.pdbx_description
1 polymer ?
#
loop_
_entity_poly.entity_id
_entity_poly.type
_entity_poly.pdbx_seq_one_letter_code
_entity_poly.pdbx_strand_id
1 'polypeptide(L)'
;MKAIGIKLFLPVLVLLVAGNQYYTSKNHNLTKWKGGGFGMYSEMHFGARDIWVQADSGFYSVFSGSENYKYRWYANKARIHPNSDAMNKLADCIKTDQQLNEIRLQVWEVIFDAENFSLTRNRLLDDVY
;
A
#
# COMPACT_ATOMS: atom_id res chain seq x y z
N MET A 1 -19.79 -33.06 23.11
CA MET A 1 -19.31 -32.92 21.72
C MET A 1 -19.35 -31.49 21.18
N LYS A 2 -20.45 -30.74 21.30
CA LYS A 2 -20.55 -29.35 20.78
C LYS A 2 -19.50 -28.36 21.35
N ALA A 3 -19.19 -28.45 22.65
CA ALA A 3 -18.22 -27.56 23.30
C ALA A 3 -16.76 -27.82 22.86
N ILE A 4 -16.42 -29.06 22.50
CA ILE A 4 -15.07 -29.42 22.02
C ILE A 4 -14.88 -28.94 20.58
N GLY A 5 -15.92 -29.04 19.75
CA GLY A 5 -15.94 -28.49 18.39
C GLY A 5 -15.66 -26.99 18.37
N ILE A 6 -16.32 -26.20 19.22
CA ILE A 6 -16.06 -24.76 19.35
C ILE A 6 -14.64 -24.47 19.90
N LYS A 7 -14.20 -25.25 20.90
CA LYS A 7 -12.86 -25.10 21.51
C LYS A 7 -11.71 -25.41 20.55
N LEU A 8 -11.92 -26.26 19.54
CA LEU A 8 -10.92 -26.57 18.51
C LEU A 8 -11.09 -25.71 17.25
N PHE A 9 -12.32 -25.33 16.91
CA PHE A 9 -12.60 -24.49 15.75
C PHE A 9 -12.01 -23.09 15.93
N LEU A 10 -12.16 -22.47 17.10
CA LEU A 10 -11.67 -21.11 17.32
C LEU A 10 -10.14 -21.00 17.17
N PRO A 11 -9.32 -21.87 17.81
CA PRO A 11 -7.86 -21.85 17.62
C PRO A 11 -7.44 -22.13 16.18
N VAL A 12 -8.07 -23.10 15.50
CA VAL A 12 -7.77 -23.40 14.09
C VAL A 12 -8.09 -22.21 13.19
N LEU A 13 -9.25 -21.58 13.39
CA LEU A 13 -9.63 -20.38 12.65
C LEU A 13 -8.62 -19.24 12.86
N VAL A 14 -8.20 -19.01 14.11
CA VAL A 14 -7.18 -18.00 14.42
C VAL A 14 -5.86 -18.32 13.72
N LEU A 15 -5.42 -19.58 13.72
CA LEU A 15 -4.21 -20.00 13.02
C LEU A 15 -4.31 -19.82 11.50
N LEU A 16 -5.47 -20.13 10.91
CA LEU A 16 -5.70 -19.91 9.47
C LEU A 16 -5.68 -18.42 9.12
N VAL A 17 -6.31 -17.56 9.93
CA VAL A 17 -6.29 -16.10 9.73
C VAL A 17 -4.87 -15.56 9.86
N ALA A 18 -4.13 -15.96 10.90
CA ALA A 18 -2.75 -15.54 11.12
C ALA A 18 -1.82 -16.04 9.99
N GLY A 19 -1.97 -17.29 9.56
CA GLY A 19 -1.23 -17.88 8.44
C GLY A 19 -1.49 -17.14 7.13
N ASN A 20 -2.76 -16.80 6.85
CA ASN A 20 -3.10 -16.02 5.66
C ASN A 20 -2.50 -14.59 5.72
N GLN A 21 -2.58 -13.91 6.86
CA GLN A 21 -1.96 -12.58 7.02
C GLN A 21 -0.43 -12.64 6.83
N TYR A 22 0.22 -13.65 7.42
CA TYR A 22 1.66 -13.86 7.25
C TYR A 22 2.03 -14.12 5.79
N TYR A 23 1.34 -15.08 5.14
CA TYR A 23 1.55 -15.40 3.72
C TYR A 23 1.38 -14.17 2.83
N THR A 24 0.32 -13.39 3.06
CA THR A 24 0.06 -12.21 2.23
C THR A 24 1.14 -11.14 2.45
N SER A 25 1.59 -10.92 3.70
CA SER A 25 2.66 -9.96 4.01
C SER A 25 4.02 -10.33 3.42
N LYS A 26 4.28 -11.62 3.21
CA LYS A 26 5.55 -12.12 2.66
C LYS A 26 5.58 -12.15 1.14
N ASN A 27 4.44 -12.41 0.50
CA ASN A 27 4.37 -12.62 -0.96
C ASN A 27 3.80 -11.42 -1.72
N HIS A 28 3.24 -10.43 -1.03
CA HIS A 28 2.74 -9.20 -1.64
C HIS A 28 3.41 -7.99 -1.01
N ASN A 29 3.52 -6.87 -1.75
CA ASN A 29 4.09 -5.58 -1.30
C ASN A 29 3.21 -4.85 -0.27
N LEU A 30 2.59 -5.61 0.63
CA LEU A 30 1.75 -5.16 1.71
C LEU A 30 2.58 -4.55 2.82
N THR A 31 2.15 -3.39 3.28
CA THR A 31 2.64 -2.89 4.57
C THR A 31 2.14 -3.79 5.70
N LYS A 32 2.98 -4.05 6.71
CA LYS A 32 2.53 -4.70 7.96
C LYS A 32 1.44 -3.90 8.71
N TRP A 33 1.20 -2.66 8.28
CA TRP A 33 0.11 -1.82 8.75
C TRP A 33 -1.28 -2.29 8.29
N LYS A 34 -1.37 -3.09 7.21
CA LYS A 34 -2.64 -3.68 6.77
C LYS A 34 -3.03 -4.86 7.68
N GLY A 35 -3.93 -4.60 8.62
CA GLY A 35 -4.49 -5.63 9.51
C GLY A 35 -4.06 -5.54 10.98
N GLY A 36 -3.38 -4.45 11.38
CA GLY A 36 -3.02 -4.21 12.79
C GLY A 36 -2.12 -5.30 13.40
N GLY A 37 -1.36 -5.99 12.56
CA GLY A 37 -0.61 -7.18 12.94
C GLY A 37 0.69 -6.89 13.69
N PHE A 38 1.27 -7.95 14.25
CA PHE A 38 2.61 -7.96 14.82
C PHE A 38 3.63 -7.36 13.82
N GLY A 39 4.41 -6.39 14.28
CA GLY A 39 5.46 -5.74 13.48
C GLY A 39 5.05 -4.45 12.76
N MET A 40 3.82 -3.95 12.97
CA MET A 40 3.40 -2.63 12.49
C MET A 40 4.36 -1.51 12.94
N TYR A 41 4.74 -1.49 14.23
CA TYR A 41 5.65 -0.49 14.78
C TYR A 41 7.14 -0.77 14.52
N SER A 42 7.47 -1.92 13.94
CA SER A 42 8.86 -2.24 13.55
C SER A 42 9.15 -1.89 12.09
N GLU A 43 8.18 -1.34 11.36
CA GLU A 43 8.32 -0.87 9.98
C GLU A 43 7.89 0.58 9.87
N MET A 44 8.40 1.26 8.84
CA MET A 44 7.92 2.60 8.52
C MET A 44 6.42 2.58 8.26
N HIS A 45 5.73 3.62 8.77
CA HIS A 45 4.31 3.81 8.52
C HIS A 45 4.02 3.83 7.01
N PHE A 46 2.89 3.26 6.57
CA PHE A 46 2.49 3.34 5.15
C PHE A 46 2.44 4.79 4.64
N GLY A 47 2.19 5.72 5.57
CA GLY A 47 2.27 7.18 5.42
C GLY A 47 3.66 7.74 5.12
N ALA A 48 4.70 6.92 5.01
CA ALA A 48 6.00 7.28 4.46
C ALA A 48 6.14 6.94 2.96
N ARG A 49 5.31 6.03 2.41
CA ARG A 49 5.35 5.67 0.98
C ARG A 49 4.86 6.80 0.11
N ASP A 50 5.59 7.26 -0.89
CA ASP A 50 5.12 8.33 -1.77
C ASP A 50 4.47 7.76 -3.02
N ILE A 51 3.51 8.49 -3.60
CA ILE A 51 2.93 8.15 -4.90
C ILE A 51 3.18 9.31 -5.84
N TRP A 52 3.89 9.03 -6.92
CA TRP A 52 4.20 9.97 -7.98
C TRP A 52 3.36 9.66 -9.21
N VAL A 53 2.84 10.72 -9.81
CA VAL A 53 2.10 10.70 -11.07
C VAL A 53 3.00 11.36 -12.11
N GLN A 54 3.18 10.67 -13.23
CA GLN A 54 3.71 11.28 -14.45
C GLN A 54 2.54 11.48 -15.40
N ALA A 55 2.31 12.73 -15.76
CA ALA A 55 1.42 13.15 -16.84
C ALA A 55 2.23 13.93 -17.89
N ASP A 56 1.59 14.33 -18.98
CA ASP A 56 2.24 15.13 -20.05
C ASP A 56 2.89 16.42 -19.52
N SER A 57 2.35 16.99 -18.43
CA SER A 57 2.83 18.20 -17.77
C SER A 57 4.03 17.97 -16.83
N GLY A 58 4.45 16.73 -16.60
CA GLY A 58 5.59 16.36 -15.76
C GLY A 58 5.23 15.44 -14.60
N PHE A 59 6.10 15.43 -13.58
CA PHE A 59 5.96 14.59 -12.39
C PHE A 59 5.48 15.39 -11.19
N TYR A 60 4.47 14.87 -10.48
CA TYR A 60 4.03 15.44 -9.20
C TYR A 60 3.68 14.33 -8.20
N SER A 61 3.82 14.63 -6.90
CA SER A 61 3.35 13.72 -5.84
C SER A 61 1.85 13.94 -5.61
N VAL A 62 1.10 12.85 -5.48
CA VAL A 62 -0.33 12.87 -5.12
C VAL A 62 -0.55 13.52 -3.75
N PHE A 63 0.45 13.55 -2.88
CA PHE A 63 0.35 14.14 -1.54
C PHE A 63 0.90 15.57 -1.48
N SER A 64 1.50 16.04 -2.57
CA SER A 64 1.90 17.44 -2.72
C SER A 64 0.76 18.23 -3.36
N GLY A 65 0.42 19.41 -2.82
CA GLY A 65 -0.64 20.28 -3.35
C GLY A 65 -1.97 20.18 -2.60
N SER A 66 -2.56 21.35 -2.31
CA SER A 66 -3.80 21.46 -1.53
C SER A 66 -5.00 20.81 -2.21
N GLU A 67 -5.02 20.77 -3.55
CA GLU A 67 -6.17 20.25 -4.33
C GLU A 67 -6.18 18.73 -4.47
N ASN A 68 -5.05 18.06 -4.22
CA ASN A 68 -4.91 16.61 -4.41
C ASN A 68 -5.56 15.79 -3.28
N TYR A 69 -6.14 16.45 -2.26
CA TYR A 69 -6.88 15.80 -1.17
C TYR A 69 -8.00 14.89 -1.68
N LYS A 70 -8.59 15.19 -2.85
CA LYS A 70 -9.64 14.40 -3.50
C LYS A 70 -9.20 12.96 -3.84
N TYR A 71 -7.91 12.75 -4.11
CA TYR A 71 -7.38 11.42 -4.42
C TYR A 71 -6.99 10.63 -3.16
N ARG A 72 -6.97 11.27 -1.98
CA ARG A 72 -6.33 10.74 -0.76
C ARG A 72 -6.87 9.38 -0.33
N TRP A 73 -8.16 9.12 -0.53
CA TRP A 73 -8.76 7.83 -0.20
C TRP A 73 -8.16 6.69 -1.04
N TYR A 74 -8.13 6.85 -2.36
CA TYR A 74 -7.55 5.86 -3.28
C TYR A 74 -6.03 5.79 -3.13
N ALA A 75 -5.37 6.94 -2.96
CA ALA A 75 -3.94 7.03 -2.76
C ALA A 75 -3.49 6.31 -1.47
N ASN A 76 -4.24 6.41 -0.37
CA ASN A 76 -3.95 5.66 0.84
C ASN A 76 -4.11 4.14 0.65
N LYS A 77 -5.13 3.70 -0.11
CA LYS A 77 -5.29 2.28 -0.43
C LYS A 77 -4.10 1.75 -1.24
N ALA A 78 -3.67 2.51 -2.24
CA ALA A 78 -2.49 2.21 -3.05
C ALA A 78 -1.19 2.20 -2.23
N ARG A 79 -1.03 3.10 -1.23
CA ARG A 79 0.12 3.04 -0.31
C ARG A 79 0.15 1.78 0.53
N ILE A 80 -0.99 1.42 1.12
CA ILE A 80 -1.09 0.27 2.02
C ILE A 80 -0.86 -1.04 1.25
N HIS A 81 -1.40 -1.11 0.03
CA HIS A 81 -1.32 -2.28 -0.85
C HIS A 81 -1.25 -1.84 -2.33
N PRO A 82 -0.04 -1.64 -2.88
CA PRO A 82 0.17 -1.23 -4.26
C PRO A 82 -0.04 -2.45 -5.17
N ASN A 83 -1.31 -2.75 -5.46
CA ASN A 83 -1.71 -3.79 -6.40
C ASN A 83 -2.49 -3.16 -7.57
N SER A 84 -2.62 -3.88 -8.69
CA SER A 84 -3.24 -3.36 -9.91
C SER A 84 -4.64 -2.79 -9.68
N ASP A 85 -5.46 -3.40 -8.82
CA ASP A 85 -6.81 -2.89 -8.51
C ASP A 85 -6.78 -1.52 -7.78
N ALA A 86 -5.91 -1.37 -6.77
CA ALA A 86 -5.78 -0.10 -6.04
C ALA A 86 -5.17 0.99 -6.93
N MET A 87 -4.20 0.62 -7.78
CA MET A 87 -3.56 1.54 -8.71
C MET A 87 -4.52 1.98 -9.82
N ASN A 88 -5.28 1.06 -10.44
CA ASN A 88 -6.31 1.38 -11.44
C ASN A 88 -7.34 2.37 -10.90
N LYS A 89 -7.87 2.12 -9.69
CA LYS A 89 -8.86 3.02 -9.06
C LYS A 89 -8.30 4.41 -8.79
N LEU A 90 -7.02 4.50 -8.40
CA LEU A 90 -6.35 5.78 -8.23
C LEU A 90 -6.16 6.48 -9.58
N ALA A 91 -5.70 5.73 -10.60
CA ALA A 91 -5.46 6.25 -11.93
C ALA A 91 -6.75 6.78 -12.57
N ASP A 92 -7.83 6.01 -12.54
CA ASP A 92 -9.14 6.41 -13.08
C ASP A 92 -9.66 7.69 -12.42
N CYS A 93 -9.45 7.82 -11.10
CA CYS A 93 -9.83 9.02 -10.37
C CYS A 93 -9.04 10.25 -10.82
N ILE A 94 -7.74 10.12 -11.03
CA ILE A 94 -6.86 11.21 -11.50
C ILE A 94 -7.16 11.56 -12.96
N LYS A 95 -7.24 10.55 -13.84
CA LYS A 95 -7.50 10.72 -15.27
C LYS A 95 -8.84 11.40 -15.53
N THR A 96 -9.89 10.98 -14.81
CA THR A 96 -11.23 11.59 -14.96
C THR A 96 -11.23 13.05 -14.54
N ASP A 97 -10.56 13.38 -13.42
CA ASP A 97 -10.54 14.72 -12.87
C ASP A 97 -9.64 15.68 -13.68
N GLN A 98 -8.51 15.19 -14.22
CA GLN A 98 -7.58 15.99 -15.02
C GLN A 98 -7.79 15.87 -16.53
N GLN A 99 -8.80 15.10 -16.97
CA GLN A 99 -9.09 14.84 -18.39
C GLN A 99 -7.88 14.27 -19.15
N LEU A 100 -7.16 13.34 -18.52
CA LEU A 100 -5.99 12.67 -19.09
C LEU A 100 -6.39 11.30 -19.64
N ASN A 101 -5.77 10.91 -20.76
CA ASN A 101 -5.99 9.58 -21.36
C ASN A 101 -5.18 8.49 -20.65
N GLU A 102 -3.96 8.83 -20.25
CA GLU A 102 -2.97 7.90 -19.71
C GLU A 102 -2.12 8.63 -18.68
N ILE A 103 -1.76 7.92 -17.61
CA ILE A 103 -0.79 8.40 -16.63
C ILE A 103 0.14 7.27 -16.22
N ARG A 104 1.36 7.59 -15.82
CA ARG A 104 2.25 6.64 -15.16
C ARG A 104 2.19 6.85 -13.66
N LEU A 105 1.98 5.78 -12.89
CA LEU A 105 1.97 5.83 -11.44
C LEU A 105 3.17 5.09 -10.87
N GLN A 106 3.84 5.74 -9.92
CA GLN A 106 4.99 5.18 -9.21
C GLN A 106 4.74 5.17 -7.71
N VAL A 107 5.03 4.05 -7.07
CA VAL A 107 4.99 3.94 -5.60
C VAL A 107 6.40 3.78 -5.08
N TRP A 108 6.82 4.72 -4.22
CA TRP A 108 8.15 4.75 -3.63
C TRP A 108 8.06 4.47 -2.14
N GLU A 109 8.90 3.56 -1.66
CA GLU A 109 9.03 3.24 -0.25
C GLU A 109 10.36 3.74 0.28
N VAL A 110 10.33 4.34 1.47
CA VAL A 110 11.53 4.76 2.16
C VAL A 110 12.11 3.56 2.89
N ILE A 111 13.40 3.31 2.68
CA ILE A 111 14.17 2.27 3.38
C ILE A 111 15.20 2.97 4.24
N PHE A 112 15.14 2.71 5.55
CA PHE A 112 16.17 3.15 6.48
C PHE A 112 17.10 2.00 6.80
N ASP A 113 18.37 2.21 6.52
CA ASP A 113 19.46 1.32 6.91
C ASP A 113 20.05 1.84 8.22
N ALA A 114 19.84 1.08 9.30
CA ALA A 114 20.32 1.44 10.62
C ALA A 114 21.83 1.21 10.81
N GLU A 115 22.46 0.33 10.03
CA GLU A 115 23.90 0.07 10.13
C GLU A 115 24.67 1.24 9.52
N ASN A 116 24.21 1.71 8.35
CA ASN A 116 24.84 2.80 7.61
C ASN A 116 24.22 4.18 7.91
N PHE A 117 23.20 4.25 8.78
CA PHE A 117 22.42 5.46 9.07
C PHE A 117 21.94 6.18 7.80
N SER A 118 21.56 5.42 6.79
CA SER A 118 21.19 5.97 5.48
C SER A 118 19.70 5.82 5.21
N LEU A 119 19.14 6.81 4.54
CA LEU A 119 17.75 6.81 4.13
C LEU A 119 17.69 6.80 2.61
N THR A 120 17.21 5.69 2.04
CA THR A 120 17.10 5.48 0.60
C THR A 120 15.63 5.33 0.21
N ARG A 121 15.37 5.31 -1.10
CA ARG A 121 14.03 5.02 -1.63
C ARG A 121 14.10 3.85 -2.58
N ASN A 122 13.18 2.91 -2.41
CA ASN A 122 12.98 1.80 -3.31
C ASN A 122 11.67 1.99 -4.08
N ARG A 123 11.68 1.64 -5.36
CA ARG A 123 10.51 1.73 -6.22
C ARG A 123 9.76 0.41 -6.18
N LEU A 124 8.58 0.41 -5.57
CA LEU A 124 7.75 -0.79 -5.39
C LEU A 124 6.92 -1.13 -6.64
N LEU A 125 6.48 -0.11 -7.36
CA LEU A 125 5.65 -0.22 -8.54
C LEU A 125 5.91 0.97 -9.46
N ASP A 126 5.88 0.74 -10.78
CA ASP A 126 6.12 1.75 -11.81
C ASP A 126 5.48 1.35 -13.14
N ASP A 127 4.17 1.62 -13.26
CA ASP A 127 3.35 1.15 -14.37
C ASP A 127 2.53 2.28 -14.99
N VAL A 128 2.10 2.04 -16.22
CA VAL A 128 1.24 2.91 -17.02
C VAL A 128 -0.22 2.47 -16.84
N TYR A 129 -1.12 3.44 -16.69
CA TYR A 129 -2.54 3.25 -16.39
C TYR A 129 -3.46 4.14 -17.20
#